data_AF-A0A5P9JX11-F1
#
_entry.id   AF-A0A5P9JX11-F1
#
_cell.length_a   1.000
_cell.length_b   1.000
_cell.length_c   1.000
_cell.angle_alpha   90.00
_cell.angle_beta   90.00
_cell.angle_gamma   90.00
#
_symmetry.space_group_name_H-M   'P 1'
#
loop_
_entity.id
_entity.type
_entity.pdbx_description
1 polymer ?
#
loop_
_entity_poly.entity_id
_entity_poly.type
_entity_poly.pdbx_seq_one_letter_code
_entity_poly.pdbx_strand_id
1 'polypeptide(L)' 'MQFHFIPTPVGQNHWTAGFTLSRIWAREAGSEREVSHLLDRYYPYQSSRELQWHLAYRFGLPAQAIELTSEI' A
#
# COMPACT_ATOMS: atom_id res chain seq x y z
N MET A 1 9.82 5.26 6.65
CA MET A 1 8.81 4.33 7.19
C MET A 1 8.56 3.27 6.14
N GLN A 2 8.66 2.00 6.52
CA GLN A 2 8.56 0.88 5.60
C GLN A 2 7.17 0.29 5.64
N PHE A 3 6.59 0.02 4.48
CA PHE A 3 5.33 -0.68 4.36
C PHE A 3 5.51 -1.94 3.52
N HIS A 4 4.94 -3.02 4.04
CA HIS A 4 4.85 -4.28 3.34
C HIS A 4 3.38 -4.54 3.02
N PHE A 5 3.04 -4.93 1.78
CA PHE A 5 1.64 -5.12 1.39
C PHE A 5 1.43 -6.32 0.47
N ILE A 6 0.21 -6.87 0.52
CA ILE A 6 -0.25 -7.94 -0.35
C ILE A 6 -1.27 -7.35 -1.33
N PRO A 7 -0.90 -7.15 -2.61
CA PRO A 7 -1.82 -6.67 -3.63
C PRO A 7 -2.84 -7.75 -3.99
N THR A 8 -4.05 -7.34 -4.31
CA THR A 8 -5.10 -8.19 -4.88
C THR A 8 -5.50 -7.61 -6.24
N PRO A 9 -5.21 -8.30 -7.36
CA PRO A 9 -5.47 -7.78 -8.70
C PRO A 9 -6.96 -7.42 -8.90
N VAL A 10 -7.22 -6.26 -9.50
CA VAL A 10 -8.57 -5.82 -9.87
C VAL A 10 -8.79 -6.15 -11.35
N GLY A 11 -9.32 -7.35 -11.61
CA GLY A 11 -9.73 -7.80 -12.95
C GLY A 11 -8.67 -8.53 -13.79
N GLN A 12 -9.11 -9.23 -14.84
CA GLN A 12 -8.27 -10.05 -15.73
C GLN A 12 -7.63 -9.23 -16.87
N ASN A 13 -8.01 -7.95 -17.06
CA ASN A 13 -7.60 -7.16 -18.22
C ASN A 13 -6.36 -6.31 -17.92
N HIS A 14 -5.28 -6.63 -18.62
CA HIS A 14 -3.89 -6.25 -18.36
C HIS A 14 -3.56 -4.78 -18.72
N TRP A 15 -4.50 -4.04 -19.29
CA TRP A 15 -4.30 -2.65 -19.73
C TRP A 15 -4.62 -1.60 -18.65
N THR A 16 -5.38 -1.97 -17.61
CA THR A 16 -5.78 -1.09 -16.49
C THR A 16 -5.88 -1.85 -15.16
N ALA A 17 -5.25 -3.03 -15.06
CA ALA A 17 -5.35 -3.87 -13.86
C ALA A 17 -4.57 -3.21 -12.71
N GLY A 18 -5.27 -2.35 -11.96
CA GLY A 18 -4.85 -1.91 -10.65
C GLY A 18 -4.90 -3.06 -9.64
N PHE A 19 -4.61 -2.75 -8.38
CA PHE A 19 -4.71 -3.67 -7.27
C PHE A 19 -5.46 -3.03 -6.10
N THR A 20 -6.16 -3.87 -5.36
CA THR A 20 -6.66 -3.56 -4.01
C THR A 20 -5.67 -4.11 -2.98
N LEU A 21 -5.85 -3.75 -1.71
CA LEU A 21 -5.00 -4.24 -0.63
C LEU A 21 -5.72 -5.31 0.17
N SER A 22 -5.18 -6.54 0.16
CA SER A 22 -5.65 -7.58 1.09
C SER A 22 -5.17 -7.27 2.51
N ARG A 23 -3.86 -7.03 2.64
CA ARG A 23 -3.21 -6.62 3.89
C ARG A 23 -2.05 -5.68 3.65
N ILE A 24 -1.76 -4.85 4.64
CA ILE A 24 -0.60 -3.96 4.71
C ILE A 24 -0.10 -3.84 6.16
N TRP A 25 1.21 -3.82 6.29
CA TRP A 25 1.92 -3.67 7.55
C TRP A 25 2.84 -2.47 7.50
N ALA A 26 2.86 -1.70 8.57
CA ALA A 26 3.83 -0.64 8.82
C ALA A 26 4.95 -1.19 9.70
N ARG A 27 6.19 -1.03 9.26
CA ARG A 27 7.37 -1.34 10.06
C ARG A 27 8.03 -0.05 10.55
N GLU A 28 8.10 0.09 11.86
CA GLU A 28 8.66 1.26 12.54
C GLU A 28 9.48 0.81 13.75
N ALA A 29 10.72 1.30 13.88
CA ALA A 29 11.62 1.02 15.01
C ALA A 29 11.73 -0.47 15.42
N GLY A 30 11.71 -1.39 14.45
CA GLY A 30 11.83 -2.83 14.68
C GLY A 30 10.52 -3.55 15.02
N SER A 31 9.41 -2.83 15.15
CA SER A 31 8.07 -3.40 15.32
C SER A 31 7.29 -3.37 14.01
N GLU A 32 6.54 -4.43 13.74
CA GLU A 32 5.62 -4.52 12.61
C GLU A 32 4.19 -4.44 13.11
N ARG A 33 3.40 -3.52 12.54
CA ARG A 33 1.99 -3.32 12.90
C ARG A 33 1.13 -3.45 11.65
N GLU A 34 0.11 -4.29 11.73
CA GLU A 34 -0.94 -4.37 10.71
C GLU A 34 -1.75 -3.07 10.70
N VAL A 35 -1.88 -2.44 9.53
CA VAL A 35 -2.51 -1.11 9.37
C VAL A 35 -3.57 -1.08 8.27
N SER A 36 -4.05 -2.21 7.75
CA SER A 36 -5.03 -2.18 6.65
C SER A 36 -6.35 -1.56 7.08
N HIS A 37 -6.70 -1.63 8.36
CA HIS A 37 -7.88 -0.97 8.92
C HIS A 37 -7.82 0.56 8.85
N LEU A 38 -6.64 1.15 8.63
CA LEU A 38 -6.47 2.60 8.47
C LEU A 38 -6.68 3.07 7.03
N LEU A 39 -6.76 2.14 6.07
CA LEU A 39 -6.95 2.40 4.65
C LEU A 39 -8.28 1.83 4.18
N ASP A 40 -8.80 2.38 3.08
CA ASP A 40 -9.82 1.68 2.32
C ASP A 40 -9.16 0.54 1.52
N ARG A 41 -9.47 -0.70 1.91
CA ARG A 41 -8.94 -1.91 1.27
C ARG A 41 -9.52 -2.15 -0.12
N TYR A 42 -10.70 -1.60 -0.41
CA TYR A 42 -11.37 -1.75 -1.70
C TYR A 42 -11.01 -0.66 -2.70
N TYR A 43 -10.21 0.32 -2.28
CA TYR A 43 -9.70 1.34 -3.17
C TYR A 43 -8.78 0.72 -4.24
N PRO A 44 -9.09 0.87 -5.54
CA PRO A 44 -8.30 0.28 -6.62
C PRO A 44 -7.11 1.18 -6.97
N TYR A 45 -5.93 0.85 -6.47
CA TYR A 45 -4.68 1.54 -6.81
C TYR A 45 -4.23 1.18 -8.22
N GLN A 46 -3.93 2.18 -9.03
CA GLN A 46 -3.41 2.00 -10.40
C GLN A 46 -1.90 1.74 -10.41
N SER A 47 -1.19 2.06 -9.32
CA SER A 47 0.25 1.83 -9.20
C SER A 47 0.72 1.82 -7.74
N SER A 48 1.89 1.24 -7.50
CA SER A 48 2.58 1.35 -6.20
C SER A 48 2.89 2.80 -5.83
N ARG A 49 3.14 3.68 -6.82
CA ARG A 49 3.35 5.10 -6.59
C ARG A 49 2.10 5.79 -6.03
N GLU A 50 0.92 5.42 -6.50
CA GLU A 50 -0.34 5.93 -5.96
C GLU A 50 -0.53 5.49 -4.50
N LEU A 51 -0.26 4.21 -4.21
CA LEU A 51 -0.24 3.69 -2.83
C LEU A 51 0.73 4.48 -1.95
N GLN A 52 1.94 4.77 -2.46
CA GLN A 52 2.96 5.54 -1.75
C GLN A 52 2.45 6.93 -1.35
N TRP A 53 1.80 7.65 -2.27
CA TRP A 53 1.20 8.95 -2.00
C TRP A 53 0.05 8.88 -1.00
N HIS A 54 -0.80 7.85 -1.10
CA HIS A 54 -1.90 7.68 -0.16
C HIS A 54 -1.40 7.42 1.26
N LEU A 55 -0.38 6.57 1.42
CA LEU A 55 0.26 6.33 2.72
C LEU A 55 0.93 7.59 3.26
N ALA A 56 1.69 8.31 2.42
CA ALA A 56 2.31 9.58 2.78
C ALA A 56 1.29 10.57 3.33
N TYR A 57 0.15 10.74 2.64
CA TYR A 57 -0.94 11.58 3.09
C TYR A 57 -1.56 11.08 4.41
N ARG A 58 -1.81 9.78 4.53
CA ARG A 58 -2.48 9.18 5.70
C ARG A 58 -1.64 9.26 6.97
N PHE A 59 -0.32 9.11 6.86
CA PHE A 59 0.62 9.13 7.98
C PHE A 59 1.31 10.50 8.18
N GLY A 60 0.98 11.51 7.36
CA GLY A 60 1.55 12.86 7.48
C GLY A 60 3.04 12.92 7.14
N LEU A 61 3.51 12.06 6.24
CA LEU A 61 4.92 11.93 5.85
C LEU A 61 5.13 12.41 4.40
N PRO A 62 6.35 12.83 4.02
CA PRO A 62 6.66 13.05 2.62
C PRO A 62 6.70 11.71 1.88
N ALA A 63 6.25 11.67 0.63
CA ALA A 63 6.23 10.44 -0.17
C ALA A 63 7.59 9.74 -0.25
N GLN A 64 8.67 10.51 -0.33
CA GLN A 64 10.04 9.99 -0.37
C GLN A 64 10.47 9.25 0.90
N ALA A 65 9.80 9.49 2.04
CA ALA A 65 10.03 8.77 3.29
C ALA A 65 9.22 7.47 3.40
N ILE A 66 8.36 7.17 2.42
CA ILE A 66 7.59 5.92 2.34
C ILE A 66 8.36 4.94 1.45
N GLU A 67 8.76 3.82 2.04
CA GLU A 67 9.35 2.70 1.33
C GLU A 67 8.31 1.59 1.21
N LEU A 68 8.14 1.03 0.02
CA LEU A 68 7.15 0.00 -0.28
C LEU A 68 7.81 -1.31 -0.67
N THR A 69 7.33 -2.41 -0.11
CA THR A 69 7.64 -3.77 -0.54
C THR A 69 6.36 -4.58 -0.69
N SER A 70 6.30 -5.46 -1.69
CA SER A 70 5.14 -6.33 -1.92
C SER A 70 5.54 -7.80 -1.86
N GLU A 71 4.66 -8.65 -1.33
CA GLU A 71 4.72 -10.09 -1.54
C GLU A 71 4.01 -10.43 -2.87
N ILE A 72 4.63 -11.27 -3.71
CA ILE A 72 4.07 -11.74 -4.99
C ILE A 72 3.53 -13.16 -4.79
#